data_AF-A0A9X4MLD0-F1
#
_entry.id   AF-A0A9X4MLD0-F1
#
_cell.length_a   1.000
_cell.length_b   1.000
_cell.length_c   1.000
_cell.angle_alpha   90.00
_cell.angle_beta   90.00
_cell.angle_gamma   90.00
#
_symmetry.space_group_name_H-M   'P 1'
#
loop_
_entity.id
_entity.type
_entity.pdbx_description
1 polymer ?
#
loop_
_entity_poly.entity_id
_entity_poly.type
_entity_poly.pdbx_seq_one_letter_code
_entity_poly.pdbx_strand_id
1 'polypeptide(L)'
;MSKKIYTYGYVFMIIGYVLDYSINFSGIGAAIKYLFTFLLLSFLVREKLKFKNYTSLLAILCPFFIVPLILVLAGKYVIDINSVLIYSGSYIVFVLLAISIIELFPNVLDFCKVTNFALVFPLGLNVIMSGQFSLNIKLMIFNMIGNTRVDRAMLGFPNPNTTGLIATMGFVLILAQFFYHKVTIGNIVCALFYLLVIINTGSRTALFSPVLGLIIVGCLTMFKKISPKIRIAMACFIVAAIIFSVYYSLLSKGLKFDFEGLNKLTSYRFQRQITTLRYLNSNNLLTWGVGNLNSTGLYSNSIGLFLNTDNSPIYFIVTIGLVGLCQVVGILLWILSKIELANKVGLFCFLTMIITSFFEHTLFVSTSLFSLLFLVIIYISISEKRTIKTAKGEKAF
;
A
#
# COMPACT_ATOMS: atom_id res chain seq x y z
N MET A 1 26.78 19.02 -0.09
CA MET A 1 25.67 18.67 -0.99
C MET A 1 24.38 19.37 -0.52
N SER A 2 23.56 19.97 -1.37
CA SER A 2 22.33 20.68 -0.94
C SER A 2 21.15 19.72 -0.74
N LYS A 3 20.22 20.01 0.19
CA LYS A 3 18.95 19.26 0.37
C LYS A 3 18.16 19.12 -0.94
N LYS A 4 18.30 20.10 -1.84
CA LYS A 4 17.73 20.09 -3.20
C LYS A 4 18.17 18.88 -4.03
N ILE A 5 19.43 18.43 -3.90
CA ILE A 5 19.95 17.29 -4.68
C ILE A 5 19.25 16.00 -4.28
N TYR A 6 18.99 15.80 -2.98
CA TYR A 6 18.22 14.65 -2.50
C TYR A 6 16.75 14.73 -2.91
N THR A 7 16.15 15.93 -2.97
CA THR A 7 14.79 16.11 -3.52
C THR A 7 14.72 15.73 -5.00
N TYR A 8 15.70 16.14 -5.83
CA TYR A 8 15.76 15.68 -7.22
C TYR A 8 16.00 14.17 -7.31
N GLY A 9 16.87 13.63 -6.46
CA GLY A 9 17.08 12.19 -6.37
C GLY A 9 15.79 11.44 -6.05
N TYR A 10 14.98 11.95 -5.12
CA TYR A 10 13.65 11.42 -4.83
C TYR A 10 12.73 11.45 -6.05
N VAL A 11 12.65 12.58 -6.76
CA VAL A 11 11.83 12.69 -7.98
C VAL A 11 12.24 11.63 -9.01
N PHE A 12 13.54 11.49 -9.28
CA PHE A 12 14.02 10.48 -10.21
C PHE A 12 13.78 9.06 -9.72
N MET A 13 13.91 8.79 -8.42
CA MET A 13 13.57 7.48 -7.86
C MET A 13 12.10 7.12 -8.12
N ILE A 14 11.16 8.05 -7.89
CA ILE A 14 9.73 7.81 -8.16
C ILE A 14 9.47 7.58 -9.66
N ILE A 15 10.09 8.37 -10.53
CA ILE A 15 10.03 8.15 -11.98
C ILE A 15 10.57 6.76 -12.33
N GLY A 16 11.71 6.37 -11.75
CA GLY A 16 12.32 5.05 -11.90
C GLY A 16 11.37 3.93 -11.49
N TYR A 17 10.68 4.05 -10.35
CA TYR A 17 9.67 3.07 -9.94
C TYR A 17 8.52 2.94 -10.94
N VAL A 18 7.97 4.05 -11.46
CA VAL A 18 6.86 3.98 -12.43
C VAL A 18 7.32 3.36 -13.75
N LEU A 19 8.53 3.70 -14.21
CA LEU A 19 9.11 3.13 -15.43
C LEU A 19 9.49 1.65 -15.27
N ASP A 20 9.95 1.24 -14.09
CA ASP A 20 10.25 -0.17 -13.76
C ASP A 20 9.00 -1.05 -13.90
N TYR A 21 7.82 -0.50 -13.56
CA TYR A 21 6.54 -1.18 -13.77
C TYR A 21 6.06 -1.19 -15.22
N SER A 22 6.65 -0.41 -16.13
CA SER A 22 6.22 -0.33 -17.54
C SER A 22 6.78 -1.48 -18.38
N ILE A 23 6.10 -1.82 -19.47
CA ILE A 23 6.57 -2.85 -20.41
C ILE A 23 7.83 -2.36 -21.14
N ASN A 24 7.82 -1.11 -21.61
CA ASN A 24 8.82 -0.60 -22.53
C ASN A 24 10.08 -0.04 -21.85
N PHE A 25 9.99 0.34 -20.56
CA PHE A 25 11.07 1.02 -19.85
C PHE A 25 11.52 0.30 -18.58
N SER A 26 11.11 -0.96 -18.35
CA SER A 26 11.40 -1.69 -17.11
C SER A 26 12.88 -1.68 -16.74
N GLY A 27 13.78 -2.04 -17.66
CA GLY A 27 15.22 -2.08 -17.42
C GLY A 27 15.84 -0.71 -17.04
N ILE A 28 15.51 0.34 -17.78
CA ILE A 28 15.98 1.71 -17.50
C ILE A 28 15.37 2.22 -16.19
N GLY A 29 14.09 1.95 -15.97
CA GLY A 29 13.37 2.29 -14.75
C GLY A 29 14.00 1.65 -13.51
N ALA A 30 14.31 0.36 -13.56
CA ALA A 30 15.01 -0.36 -12.50
C ALA A 30 16.37 0.28 -12.18
N ALA A 31 17.17 0.61 -13.20
CA ALA A 31 18.48 1.24 -13.01
C ALA A 31 18.36 2.61 -12.31
N ILE A 32 17.45 3.47 -12.80
CA ILE A 32 17.16 4.79 -12.19
C ILE A 32 16.68 4.61 -10.74
N LYS A 33 15.71 3.71 -10.52
CA LYS A 33 15.14 3.41 -9.20
C LYS A 33 16.24 3.07 -8.19
N TYR A 34 17.11 2.11 -8.50
CA TYR A 34 18.15 1.67 -7.56
C TYR A 34 19.25 2.71 -7.38
N LEU A 35 19.72 3.36 -8.46
CA LEU A 35 20.74 4.41 -8.37
C LEU A 35 20.31 5.53 -7.40
N PHE A 36 19.08 6.03 -7.56
CA PHE A 36 18.58 7.11 -6.72
C PHE A 36 18.13 6.63 -5.33
N THR A 37 17.78 5.35 -5.16
CA THR A 37 17.62 4.74 -3.84
C THR A 37 18.93 4.80 -3.06
N PHE A 38 20.06 4.39 -3.65
CA PHE A 38 21.37 4.49 -3.01
C PHE A 38 21.76 5.93 -2.68
N LEU A 39 21.48 6.87 -3.59
CA LEU A 39 21.69 8.29 -3.33
C LEU A 39 20.91 8.75 -2.09
N LEU A 40 19.62 8.38 -1.98
CA LEU A 40 18.79 8.75 -0.82
C LEU A 40 19.21 8.06 0.48
N LEU A 41 19.75 6.85 0.43
CA LEU A 41 20.28 6.20 1.63
C LEU A 41 21.54 6.90 2.17
N SER A 42 22.37 7.48 1.30
CA SER A 42 23.52 8.28 1.72
C SER A 42 23.14 9.52 2.55
N PHE A 43 21.88 10.00 2.43
CA PHE A 43 21.33 11.08 3.25
C PHE A 43 21.32 10.73 4.75
N LEU A 44 21.01 9.47 5.10
CA LEU A 44 20.92 9.01 6.49
C LEU A 44 22.26 9.16 7.22
N VAL A 45 23.35 8.83 6.53
CA VAL A 45 24.72 8.90 7.08
C VAL A 45 25.09 10.35 7.39
N ARG A 46 24.65 11.28 6.53
CA ARG A 46 24.99 12.70 6.66
C ARG A 46 24.25 13.40 7.80
N GLU A 47 22.94 13.16 7.94
CA GLU A 47 22.08 13.92 8.87
C GLU A 47 22.14 13.42 10.33
N LYS A 48 22.96 12.40 10.64
CA LYS A 48 23.13 11.85 12.00
C LYS A 48 21.79 11.59 12.72
N LEU A 49 20.92 10.85 12.04
CA LEU A 49 19.53 10.69 12.46
C LEU A 49 19.37 9.98 13.81
N LYS A 50 18.39 10.46 14.59
CA LYS A 50 17.99 9.84 15.85
C LYS A 50 16.93 8.76 15.59
N PHE A 51 17.37 7.53 15.30
CA PHE A 51 16.51 6.38 14.99
C PHE A 51 15.41 6.08 16.04
N LYS A 52 15.57 6.53 17.28
CA LYS A 52 14.55 6.42 18.34
C LYS A 52 13.19 7.02 17.91
N ASN A 53 13.19 8.01 17.03
CA ASN A 53 11.96 8.63 16.52
C ASN A 53 11.15 7.72 15.57
N TYR A 54 11.78 6.67 15.04
CA TYR A 54 11.28 5.77 13.98
C TYR A 54 11.08 4.32 14.45
N THR A 55 11.04 4.09 15.77
CA THR A 55 10.92 2.75 16.40
C THR A 55 9.84 1.86 15.79
N SER A 56 8.69 2.42 15.44
CA SER A 56 7.59 1.67 14.82
C SER A 56 7.80 1.31 13.36
N LEU A 57 8.57 2.10 12.63
CA LEU A 57 8.95 1.80 11.25
C LEU A 57 10.02 0.71 11.25
N LEU A 58 10.93 0.76 12.23
CA LEU A 58 11.86 -0.33 12.52
C LEU A 58 11.15 -1.61 13.00
N ALA A 59 10.01 -1.50 13.68
CA ALA A 59 9.23 -2.66 14.11
C ALA A 59 8.75 -3.53 12.93
N ILE A 60 8.63 -2.98 11.72
CA ILE A 60 8.36 -3.74 10.49
C ILE A 60 9.44 -4.81 10.25
N LEU A 61 10.68 -4.57 10.66
CA LEU A 61 11.75 -5.56 10.53
C LEU A 61 11.51 -6.81 11.38
N CYS A 62 10.70 -6.74 12.42
CA CYS A 62 10.43 -7.91 13.27
C CYS A 62 9.74 -9.05 12.48
N PRO A 63 8.52 -8.86 11.93
CA PRO A 63 7.85 -9.91 11.17
C PRO A 63 8.52 -10.26 9.83
N PHE A 64 9.21 -9.32 9.19
CA PHE A 64 9.70 -9.50 7.82
C PHE A 64 11.20 -9.75 7.67
N PHE A 65 11.99 -9.56 8.73
CA PHE A 65 13.44 -9.81 8.71
C PHE A 65 13.90 -10.65 9.90
N ILE A 66 13.66 -10.20 11.14
CA ILE A 66 14.17 -10.86 12.35
C ILE A 66 13.55 -12.26 12.51
N VAL A 67 12.21 -12.36 12.47
CA VAL A 67 11.51 -13.64 12.62
C VAL A 67 11.89 -14.60 11.47
N PRO A 68 11.84 -14.19 10.19
CA PRO A 68 12.30 -15.06 9.11
C PRO A 68 13.74 -15.54 9.25
N LEU A 69 14.66 -14.67 9.67
CA LEU A 69 16.06 -15.06 9.89
C LEU A 69 16.19 -16.11 10.99
N ILE A 70 15.50 -15.92 12.13
CA ILE A 70 15.48 -16.91 13.22
C ILE A 70 14.92 -18.25 12.72
N LEU A 71 13.86 -18.24 11.93
CA LEU A 71 13.22 -19.45 11.41
C LEU A 71 14.08 -20.17 10.36
N VAL A 72 14.87 -19.43 9.56
CA VAL A 72 15.91 -20.02 8.69
C VAL A 72 17.00 -20.68 9.54
N LEU A 73 17.54 -19.98 10.54
CA LEU A 73 18.59 -20.51 11.42
C LEU A 73 18.12 -21.73 12.23
N ALA A 74 16.83 -21.76 12.61
CA ALA A 74 16.20 -22.89 13.30
C ALA A 74 15.79 -24.04 12.35
N GLY A 75 16.09 -23.95 11.06
CA GLY A 75 15.76 -24.97 10.06
C GLY A 75 14.26 -25.13 9.79
N LYS A 76 13.42 -24.15 10.15
CA LYS A 76 11.97 -24.19 9.93
C LYS A 76 11.59 -23.77 8.51
N TYR A 77 12.31 -22.82 7.93
CA TYR A 77 12.15 -22.46 6.52
C TYR A 77 13.12 -23.27 5.67
N VAL A 78 12.57 -24.21 4.91
CA VAL A 78 13.33 -25.17 4.09
C VAL A 78 13.13 -24.94 2.59
N ILE A 79 12.15 -24.11 2.22
CA ILE A 79 11.81 -23.81 0.83
C ILE A 79 12.53 -22.53 0.43
N ASP A 80 13.34 -22.63 -0.64
CA ASP A 80 13.98 -21.50 -1.32
C ASP A 80 14.62 -20.46 -0.35
N ILE A 81 15.49 -20.96 0.54
CA ILE A 81 16.11 -20.21 1.63
C ILE A 81 16.81 -18.94 1.11
N ASN A 82 17.47 -19.03 -0.06
CA ASN A 82 18.16 -17.89 -0.65
C ASN A 82 17.19 -16.76 -1.00
N SER A 83 16.06 -17.08 -1.64
CA SER A 83 15.03 -16.07 -1.93
C SER A 83 14.41 -15.51 -0.66
N VAL A 84 14.20 -16.35 0.38
CA VAL A 84 13.72 -15.88 1.68
C VAL A 84 14.67 -14.87 2.30
N LEU A 85 15.98 -15.14 2.29
CA LEU A 85 16.99 -14.24 2.86
C LEU A 85 17.11 -12.94 2.05
N ILE A 86 17.16 -13.02 0.72
CA ILE A 86 17.24 -11.85 -0.17
C ILE A 86 16.02 -10.94 0.05
N TYR A 87 14.81 -11.52 0.03
CA TYR A 87 13.60 -10.74 0.18
C TYR A 87 13.43 -10.19 1.59
N SER A 88 13.80 -10.94 2.63
CA SER A 88 13.85 -10.43 4.00
C SER A 88 14.82 -9.26 4.14
N GLY A 89 16.01 -9.35 3.53
CA GLY A 89 16.99 -8.25 3.51
C GLY A 89 16.47 -6.98 2.82
N SER A 90 15.61 -7.12 1.81
CA SER A 90 15.00 -5.97 1.12
C SER A 90 14.14 -5.09 2.04
N TYR A 91 13.60 -5.64 3.14
CA TYR A 91 12.85 -4.86 4.13
C TYR A 91 13.73 -3.88 4.90
N ILE A 92 15.01 -4.19 5.10
CA ILE A 92 15.97 -3.25 5.71
C ILE A 92 16.11 -2.02 4.81
N VAL A 93 16.33 -2.25 3.51
CA VAL A 93 16.44 -1.18 2.51
C VAL A 93 15.16 -0.36 2.45
N PHE A 94 13.99 -1.02 2.44
CA PHE A 94 12.68 -0.37 2.42
C PHE A 94 12.45 0.55 3.64
N VAL A 95 12.75 0.05 4.84
CA VAL A 95 12.60 0.80 6.10
C VAL A 95 13.54 2.00 6.14
N LEU A 96 14.81 1.81 5.79
CA LEU A 96 15.80 2.88 5.75
C LEU A 96 15.45 3.94 4.70
N LEU A 97 15.01 3.52 3.51
CA LEU A 97 14.57 4.42 2.46
C LEU A 97 13.35 5.25 2.90
N ALA A 98 12.36 4.62 3.55
CA ALA A 98 11.21 5.35 4.08
C ALA A 98 11.65 6.43 5.08
N ILE A 99 12.58 6.11 6.00
CA ILE A 99 13.14 7.09 6.95
C ILE A 99 13.84 8.24 6.21
N SER A 100 14.66 7.95 5.19
CA SER A 100 15.33 8.99 4.39
C SER A 100 14.32 9.98 3.82
N ILE A 101 13.23 9.48 3.24
CA ILE A 101 12.23 10.30 2.58
C ILE A 101 11.43 11.10 3.63
N ILE A 102 11.08 10.50 4.78
CA ILE A 102 10.37 11.22 5.85
C ILE A 102 11.19 12.42 6.35
N GLU A 103 12.50 12.26 6.51
CA GLU A 103 13.39 13.36 6.97
C GLU A 103 13.67 14.39 5.86
N LEU A 104 13.59 13.98 4.60
CA LEU A 104 13.75 14.87 3.46
C LEU A 104 12.60 15.89 3.37
N PHE A 105 11.37 15.51 3.72
CA PHE A 105 10.19 16.37 3.55
C PHE A 105 9.67 16.94 4.88
N PRO A 106 9.57 18.27 5.02
CA PRO A 106 9.19 18.91 6.28
C PRO A 106 7.70 18.77 6.63
N ASN A 107 6.84 18.60 5.64
CA ASN A 107 5.39 18.48 5.81
C ASN A 107 4.77 17.63 4.69
N VAL A 108 3.55 17.17 4.92
CA VAL A 108 2.83 16.28 4.00
C VAL A 108 2.53 16.94 2.67
N LEU A 109 2.23 18.24 2.69
CA LEU A 109 1.83 18.98 1.51
C LEU A 109 2.97 19.06 0.47
N ASP A 110 4.18 19.39 0.90
CA ASP A 110 5.35 19.47 0.04
C ASP A 110 5.69 18.10 -0.55
N PHE A 111 5.61 17.05 0.28
CA PHE A 111 5.73 15.67 -0.19
C PHE A 111 4.70 15.35 -1.28
N CYS A 112 3.43 15.68 -1.07
CA CYS A 112 2.37 15.39 -2.02
C CYS A 112 2.56 16.13 -3.34
N LYS A 113 2.96 17.42 -3.31
CA LYS A 113 3.21 18.22 -4.52
C LYS A 113 4.34 17.63 -5.37
N VAL A 114 5.50 17.36 -4.74
CA VAL A 114 6.68 16.82 -5.42
C VAL A 114 6.40 15.42 -5.98
N THR A 115 5.75 14.57 -5.18
CA THR A 115 5.44 13.20 -5.61
C THR A 115 4.42 13.17 -6.73
N ASN A 116 3.39 14.03 -6.68
CA ASN A 116 2.39 14.10 -7.74
C ASN A 116 3.03 14.43 -9.10
N PHE A 117 3.93 15.41 -9.14
CA PHE A 117 4.67 15.72 -10.36
C PHE A 117 5.46 14.51 -10.88
N ALA A 118 6.16 13.80 -9.99
CA ALA A 118 6.95 12.62 -10.32
C ALA A 118 6.10 11.41 -10.77
N LEU A 119 4.82 11.36 -10.42
CA LEU A 119 3.88 10.32 -10.86
C LEU A 119 3.16 10.66 -12.17
N VAL A 120 2.64 11.89 -12.31
CA VAL A 120 1.87 12.32 -13.49
C VAL A 120 2.71 12.16 -14.75
N PHE A 121 3.96 12.61 -14.74
CA PHE A 121 4.81 12.64 -15.93
C PHE A 121 5.06 11.25 -16.54
N PRO A 122 5.65 10.27 -15.83
CA PRO A 122 5.90 8.94 -16.40
C PRO A 122 4.61 8.16 -16.66
N LEU A 123 3.54 8.36 -15.89
CA LEU A 123 2.25 7.74 -16.17
C LEU A 123 1.65 8.30 -17.47
N GLY A 124 1.64 9.62 -17.64
CA GLY A 124 1.17 10.30 -18.85
C GLY A 124 1.94 9.85 -20.09
N LEU A 125 3.27 9.75 -20.00
CA LEU A 125 4.11 9.22 -21.07
C LEU A 125 3.69 7.80 -21.48
N ASN A 126 3.53 6.89 -20.51
CA ASN A 126 3.11 5.51 -20.79
C ASN A 126 1.69 5.44 -21.40
N VAL A 127 0.75 6.22 -20.87
CA VAL A 127 -0.62 6.29 -21.40
C VAL A 127 -0.61 6.75 -22.87
N ILE A 128 0.08 7.84 -23.18
CA ILE A 128 0.17 8.40 -24.53
C ILE A 128 0.81 7.39 -25.49
N MET A 129 1.96 6.82 -25.09
CA MET A 129 2.69 5.87 -25.94
C MET A 129 1.93 4.56 -26.16
N SER A 130 1.08 4.15 -25.22
CA SER A 130 0.33 2.89 -25.35
C SER A 130 -0.75 2.93 -26.44
N GLY A 131 -1.31 4.11 -26.73
CA GLY A 131 -2.45 4.26 -27.64
C GLY A 131 -3.75 3.55 -27.20
N GLN A 132 -3.81 2.98 -25.99
CA GLN A 132 -4.93 2.16 -25.51
C GLN A 132 -6.02 2.96 -24.77
N PHE A 133 -5.91 4.28 -24.73
CA PHE A 133 -6.78 5.13 -23.93
C PHE A 133 -8.11 5.41 -24.65
N SER A 134 -9.22 5.09 -24.00
CA SER A 134 -10.57 5.33 -24.50
C SER A 134 -11.26 6.45 -23.72
N LEU A 135 -11.99 7.28 -24.47
CA LEU A 135 -12.85 8.34 -23.94
C LEU A 135 -14.32 7.92 -23.80
N ASN A 136 -14.67 6.67 -24.12
CA ASN A 136 -16.03 6.16 -23.94
C ASN A 136 -16.30 5.79 -22.46
N ILE A 137 -16.34 6.81 -21.60
CA ILE A 137 -16.45 6.67 -20.14
C ILE A 137 -17.68 5.85 -19.75
N LYS A 138 -18.82 6.05 -20.43
CA LYS A 138 -20.06 5.32 -20.14
C LYS A 138 -19.86 3.81 -20.27
N LEU A 139 -19.33 3.36 -21.42
CA LEU A 139 -19.05 1.94 -21.65
C LEU A 139 -18.05 1.39 -20.63
N MET A 140 -17.00 2.15 -20.30
CA MET A 140 -15.99 1.72 -19.35
C MET A 140 -16.53 1.56 -17.92
N ILE A 141 -17.42 2.46 -17.48
CA ILE A 141 -18.10 2.33 -16.19
C ILE A 141 -19.01 1.09 -16.19
N PHE A 142 -19.79 0.87 -17.26
CA PHE A 142 -20.61 -0.33 -17.38
C PHE A 142 -19.77 -1.61 -17.34
N ASN A 143 -18.63 -1.63 -18.03
CA ASN A 143 -17.71 -2.77 -18.01
C ASN A 143 -17.09 -3.00 -16.63
N MET A 144 -16.74 -1.92 -15.92
CA MET A 144 -16.20 -1.98 -14.55
C MET A 144 -17.24 -2.55 -13.56
N ILE A 145 -18.50 -2.14 -13.67
CA ILE A 145 -19.60 -2.62 -12.81
C ILE A 145 -19.99 -4.06 -13.18
N GLY A 146 -20.16 -4.34 -14.48
CA GLY A 146 -20.56 -5.64 -15.02
C GLY A 146 -19.48 -6.71 -15.00
N ASN A 147 -18.26 -6.38 -14.59
CA ASN A 147 -17.10 -7.28 -14.53
C ASN A 147 -16.78 -7.97 -15.87
N THR A 148 -17.10 -7.33 -17.00
CA THR A 148 -16.70 -7.78 -18.33
C THR A 148 -15.21 -7.44 -18.51
N ARG A 149 -14.36 -8.47 -18.48
CA ARG A 149 -12.89 -8.31 -18.57
C ARG A 149 -12.36 -7.98 -19.97
N VAL A 150 -13.26 -7.88 -20.96
CA VAL A 150 -12.94 -7.85 -22.39
C VAL A 150 -12.20 -6.57 -22.79
N ASP A 151 -12.37 -5.45 -22.06
CA ASP A 151 -11.83 -4.13 -22.45
C ASP A 151 -10.98 -3.43 -21.37
N ARG A 152 -10.16 -4.16 -20.59
CA ARG A 152 -9.27 -3.51 -19.61
C ARG A 152 -8.00 -2.99 -20.28
N ALA A 153 -7.82 -1.68 -20.28
CA ALA A 153 -6.63 -1.07 -20.85
C ALA A 153 -5.42 -1.24 -19.90
N MET A 154 -4.31 -1.73 -20.45
CA MET A 154 -3.04 -1.89 -19.74
C MET A 154 -2.27 -0.57 -19.67
N LEU A 155 -2.43 0.31 -20.67
CA LEU A 155 -1.88 1.66 -20.74
C LEU A 155 -0.35 1.72 -20.58
N GLY A 156 0.35 0.74 -21.17
CA GLY A 156 1.83 0.66 -21.16
C GLY A 156 2.42 -0.18 -20.01
N PHE A 157 1.59 -0.81 -19.19
CA PHE A 157 1.99 -1.65 -18.05
C PHE A 157 1.60 -3.13 -18.28
N PRO A 158 2.26 -4.11 -17.63
CA PRO A 158 1.98 -5.53 -17.85
C PRO A 158 0.63 -5.97 -17.28
N ASN A 159 0.02 -5.17 -16.39
CA ASN A 159 -1.24 -5.51 -15.74
C ASN A 159 -2.07 -4.23 -15.49
N PRO A 160 -3.37 -4.20 -15.87
CA PRO A 160 -4.25 -3.05 -15.62
C PRO A 160 -4.36 -2.68 -14.12
N ASN A 161 -4.22 -3.64 -13.20
CA ASN A 161 -4.24 -3.37 -11.78
C ASN A 161 -3.02 -2.54 -11.33
N THR A 162 -1.84 -2.77 -11.93
CA THR A 162 -0.63 -1.98 -11.64
C THR A 162 -0.84 -0.53 -12.05
N THR A 163 -1.35 -0.29 -13.26
CA THR A 163 -1.71 1.05 -13.73
C THR A 163 -2.75 1.70 -12.83
N GLY A 164 -3.80 0.95 -12.47
CA GLY A 164 -4.85 1.42 -11.57
C GLY A 164 -4.29 1.85 -10.21
N LEU A 165 -3.38 1.06 -9.63
CA LEU A 165 -2.72 1.40 -8.37
C LEU A 165 -1.85 2.66 -8.48
N ILE A 166 -1.09 2.84 -9.57
CA ILE A 166 -0.31 4.08 -9.80
C ILE A 166 -1.22 5.29 -9.91
N ALA A 167 -2.32 5.18 -10.65
CA ALA A 167 -3.30 6.24 -10.76
C ALA A 167 -4.00 6.53 -9.42
N THR A 168 -4.30 5.51 -8.61
CA THR A 168 -4.83 5.69 -7.24
C THR A 168 -3.85 6.43 -6.34
N MET A 169 -2.55 6.13 -6.40
CA MET A 169 -1.53 6.87 -5.65
C MET A 169 -1.61 8.36 -5.97
N GLY A 170 -1.58 8.71 -7.26
CA GLY A 170 -1.71 10.09 -7.71
C GLY A 170 -3.02 10.77 -7.32
N PHE A 171 -4.15 10.07 -7.48
CA PHE A 171 -5.47 10.56 -7.09
C PHE A 171 -5.53 10.87 -5.59
N VAL A 172 -5.00 9.99 -4.74
CA VAL A 172 -4.93 10.18 -3.28
C VAL A 172 -4.04 11.37 -2.92
N LEU A 173 -2.91 11.56 -3.60
CA LEU A 173 -2.03 12.72 -3.36
C LEU A 173 -2.74 14.04 -3.70
N ILE A 174 -3.54 14.10 -4.76
CA ILE A 174 -4.32 15.29 -5.10
C ILE A 174 -5.44 15.54 -4.08
N LEU A 175 -6.18 14.50 -3.68
CA LEU A 175 -7.19 14.61 -2.62
C LEU A 175 -6.57 15.06 -1.29
N ALA A 176 -5.38 14.56 -0.96
CA ALA A 176 -4.60 15.00 0.19
C ALA A 176 -4.29 16.51 0.11
N GLN A 177 -3.89 17.03 -1.05
CA GLN A 177 -3.66 18.46 -1.25
C GLN A 177 -4.94 19.30 -1.08
N PHE A 178 -6.10 18.80 -1.51
CA PHE A 178 -7.40 19.47 -1.31
C PHE A 178 -7.79 19.61 0.17
N PHE A 179 -7.28 18.75 1.06
CA PHE A 179 -7.49 18.93 2.50
C PHE A 179 -6.69 20.10 3.09
N TYR A 180 -5.60 20.54 2.45
CA TYR A 180 -4.73 21.62 2.94
C TYR A 180 -4.96 22.97 2.24
N HIS A 181 -5.33 22.97 0.95
CA HIS A 181 -5.43 24.18 0.14
C HIS A 181 -6.72 24.27 -0.66
N LYS A 182 -7.03 25.49 -1.14
CA LYS A 182 -8.07 25.71 -2.14
C LYS A 182 -7.74 24.92 -3.41
N VAL A 183 -8.77 24.36 -4.02
CA VAL A 183 -8.70 23.62 -5.28
C VAL A 183 -8.12 24.52 -6.38
N THR A 184 -7.02 24.11 -7.00
CA THR A 184 -6.43 24.79 -8.17
C THR A 184 -6.82 24.07 -9.46
N ILE A 185 -6.82 24.79 -10.59
CA ILE A 185 -7.12 24.21 -11.91
C ILE A 185 -6.18 23.05 -12.23
N GLY A 186 -4.87 23.21 -11.97
CA GLY A 186 -3.89 22.14 -12.18
C GLY A 186 -4.19 20.87 -11.39
N ASN A 187 -4.63 21.01 -10.13
CA ASN A 187 -5.00 19.87 -9.31
C ASN A 187 -6.29 19.19 -9.81
N ILE A 188 -7.26 19.96 -10.31
CA ILE A 188 -8.47 19.40 -10.95
C ILE A 188 -8.09 18.59 -12.19
N VAL A 189 -7.25 19.14 -13.06
CA VAL A 189 -6.79 18.45 -14.29
C VAL A 189 -6.06 17.15 -13.93
N CYS A 190 -5.17 17.17 -12.94
CA CYS A 190 -4.51 15.95 -12.47
C CYS A 190 -5.50 14.93 -11.90
N ALA A 191 -6.46 15.36 -11.08
CA ALA A 191 -7.48 14.48 -10.52
C ALA A 191 -8.32 13.81 -11.63
N LEU A 192 -8.74 14.58 -12.62
CA LEU A 192 -9.49 14.07 -13.78
C LEU A 192 -8.65 13.09 -14.59
N PHE A 193 -7.38 13.41 -14.86
CA PHE A 193 -6.47 12.50 -15.54
C PHE A 193 -6.36 11.15 -14.82
N TYR A 194 -6.09 11.15 -13.51
CA TYR A 194 -6.02 9.90 -12.74
C TYR A 194 -7.33 9.14 -12.71
N LEU A 195 -8.46 9.84 -12.55
CA LEU A 195 -9.78 9.21 -12.56
C LEU A 195 -10.08 8.52 -13.90
N LEU A 196 -9.75 9.19 -15.02
CA LEU A 196 -9.92 8.61 -16.34
C LEU A 196 -9.03 7.38 -16.56
N VAL A 197 -7.78 7.42 -16.08
CA VAL A 197 -6.88 6.25 -16.10
C VAL A 197 -7.47 5.10 -15.28
N ILE A 198 -7.95 5.36 -14.06
CA ILE A 198 -8.59 4.32 -13.21
C ILE A 198 -9.79 3.70 -13.93
N ILE A 199 -10.66 4.53 -14.53
CA ILE A 199 -11.82 4.05 -15.30
C ILE A 199 -11.38 3.18 -16.47
N ASN A 200 -10.35 3.62 -17.22
CA ASN A 200 -9.80 2.87 -18.36
C ASN A 200 -9.24 1.49 -17.97
N THR A 201 -8.62 1.38 -16.80
CA THR A 201 -8.08 0.10 -16.32
C THR A 201 -9.15 -0.89 -15.86
N GLY A 202 -10.38 -0.42 -15.62
CA GLY A 202 -11.45 -1.24 -15.04
C GLY A 202 -11.14 -1.73 -13.61
N SER A 203 -10.18 -1.10 -12.91
CA SER A 203 -9.78 -1.50 -11.56
C SER A 203 -10.74 -0.98 -10.49
N ARG A 204 -11.61 -1.88 -10.02
CA ARG A 204 -12.58 -1.59 -8.94
C ARG A 204 -11.90 -1.20 -7.62
N THR A 205 -10.84 -1.91 -7.24
CA THR A 205 -10.09 -1.60 -6.01
C THR A 205 -9.51 -0.19 -6.05
N ALA A 206 -8.92 0.19 -7.19
CA ALA A 206 -8.30 1.49 -7.41
C ALA A 206 -9.30 2.65 -7.26
N LEU A 207 -10.56 2.46 -7.67
CA LEU A 207 -11.63 3.43 -7.55
C LEU A 207 -12.25 3.43 -6.14
N PHE A 208 -12.67 2.27 -5.64
CA PHE A 208 -13.48 2.20 -4.42
C PHE A 208 -12.67 2.42 -3.13
N SER A 209 -11.39 2.04 -3.09
CA SER A 209 -10.57 2.21 -1.87
C SER A 209 -10.48 3.67 -1.39
N PRO A 210 -10.09 4.65 -2.24
CA PRO A 210 -10.06 6.04 -1.83
C PRO A 210 -11.47 6.60 -1.55
N VAL A 211 -12.50 6.18 -2.28
CA VAL A 211 -13.88 6.64 -2.04
C VAL A 211 -14.38 6.18 -0.66
N LEU A 212 -14.20 4.91 -0.31
CA LEU A 212 -14.54 4.38 1.01
C LEU A 212 -13.72 5.05 2.12
N GLY A 213 -12.42 5.29 1.87
CA GLY A 213 -11.58 6.05 2.79
C GLY A 213 -12.14 7.45 3.07
N LEU A 214 -12.55 8.18 2.04
CA LEU A 214 -13.18 9.50 2.19
C LEU A 214 -14.50 9.44 2.96
N ILE A 215 -15.37 8.47 2.65
CA ILE A 215 -16.65 8.29 3.36
C ILE A 215 -16.40 8.05 4.85
N ILE A 216 -15.49 7.15 5.21
CA ILE A 216 -15.17 6.85 6.61
C ILE A 216 -14.61 8.10 7.32
N VAL A 217 -13.68 8.84 6.69
CA VAL A 217 -13.16 10.10 7.24
C VAL A 217 -14.30 11.11 7.43
N GLY A 218 -15.19 11.25 6.45
CA GLY A 218 -16.38 12.11 6.52
C GLY A 218 -17.28 11.76 7.70
N CYS A 219 -17.69 10.50 7.81
CA CYS A 219 -18.51 10.00 8.92
C CYS A 219 -17.85 10.28 10.27
N LEU A 220 -16.55 9.95 10.43
CA LEU A 220 -15.81 10.17 11.67
C LEU A 220 -15.74 11.64 12.09
N THR A 221 -15.70 12.56 11.12
CA THR A 221 -15.72 14.00 11.38
C THR A 221 -17.07 14.53 11.83
N MET A 222 -18.18 13.84 11.53
CA MET A 222 -19.51 14.24 12.01
C MET A 222 -19.73 13.92 13.50
N PHE A 223 -19.13 12.84 14.00
CA PHE A 223 -19.33 12.37 15.38
C PHE A 223 -18.54 13.14 16.46
N LYS A 224 -18.35 14.47 16.30
CA LYS A 224 -17.43 15.34 17.08
C LYS A 224 -17.46 15.22 18.62
N LYS A 225 -18.51 14.66 19.22
CA LYS A 225 -18.67 14.52 20.68
C LYS A 225 -18.20 13.19 21.28
N ILE A 226 -17.94 12.17 20.46
CA ILE A 226 -17.46 10.85 20.96
C ILE A 226 -15.94 10.91 21.16
N SER A 227 -15.38 10.28 22.20
CA SER A 227 -13.92 10.32 22.41
C SER A 227 -13.17 9.77 21.19
N PRO A 228 -12.01 10.34 20.82
CA PRO A 228 -11.23 9.91 19.66
C PRO A 228 -10.93 8.40 19.62
N LYS A 229 -10.64 7.83 20.79
CA LYS A 229 -10.34 6.41 20.96
C LYS A 229 -11.58 5.54 20.70
N ILE A 230 -12.75 5.97 21.16
CA ILE A 230 -14.01 5.24 20.96
C ILE A 230 -14.45 5.27 19.49
N ARG A 231 -14.25 6.38 18.77
CA ARG A 231 -14.60 6.42 17.33
C ARG A 231 -13.69 5.54 16.47
N ILE A 232 -12.39 5.50 16.78
CA ILE A 232 -11.43 4.62 16.11
C ILE A 232 -11.77 3.17 16.44
N ALA A 233 -12.07 2.85 17.71
CA ALA A 233 -12.55 1.54 18.10
C ALA A 233 -13.85 1.18 17.36
N MET A 234 -14.79 2.12 17.19
CA MET A 234 -16.01 1.91 16.41
C MET A 234 -15.74 1.70 14.92
N ALA A 235 -14.80 2.44 14.31
CA ALA A 235 -14.43 2.23 12.90
C ALA A 235 -13.74 0.88 12.70
N CYS A 236 -12.79 0.53 13.57
CA CYS A 236 -12.18 -0.79 13.60
C CYS A 236 -13.20 -1.88 13.87
N PHE A 237 -14.18 -1.64 14.75
CA PHE A 237 -15.27 -2.56 15.05
C PHE A 237 -16.22 -2.71 13.87
N ILE A 238 -16.57 -1.64 13.14
CA ILE A 238 -17.41 -1.71 11.93
C ILE A 238 -16.65 -2.46 10.83
N VAL A 239 -15.38 -2.15 10.59
CA VAL A 239 -14.55 -2.86 9.61
C VAL A 239 -14.38 -4.31 10.00
N ALA A 240 -14.07 -4.59 11.27
CA ALA A 240 -13.97 -5.94 11.79
C ALA A 240 -15.31 -6.67 11.74
N ALA A 241 -16.44 -6.02 12.03
CA ALA A 241 -17.78 -6.60 11.97
C ALA A 241 -18.24 -6.83 10.53
N ILE A 242 -17.83 -6.01 9.57
CA ILE A 242 -18.03 -6.27 8.14
C ILE A 242 -17.20 -7.49 7.72
N ILE A 243 -15.92 -7.54 8.10
CA ILE A 243 -15.05 -8.69 7.83
C ILE A 243 -15.59 -9.95 8.51
N PHE A 244 -16.02 -9.86 9.76
CA PHE A 244 -16.60 -10.97 10.53
C PHE A 244 -17.97 -11.37 10.00
N SER A 245 -18.82 -10.43 9.59
CA SER A 245 -20.14 -10.72 9.00
C SER A 245 -19.99 -11.42 7.65
N VAL A 246 -19.04 -10.96 6.82
CA VAL A 246 -18.63 -11.66 5.61
C VAL A 246 -18.11 -13.05 5.97
N TYR A 247 -17.13 -13.16 6.87
CA TYR A 247 -16.54 -14.44 7.30
C TYR A 247 -17.54 -15.41 7.97
N TYR A 248 -18.51 -14.92 8.73
CA TYR A 248 -19.55 -15.68 9.43
C TYR A 248 -20.67 -16.10 8.48
N SER A 249 -21.06 -15.24 7.53
CA SER A 249 -21.90 -15.60 6.38
C SER A 249 -21.26 -16.74 5.56
N LEU A 250 -19.93 -16.76 5.50
CA LEU A 250 -19.15 -17.80 4.81
C LEU A 250 -19.00 -19.11 5.60
N LEU A 251 -19.07 -19.07 6.93
CA LEU A 251 -18.90 -20.25 7.82
C LEU A 251 -20.22 -20.84 8.33
N SER A 252 -21.30 -20.05 8.39
CA SER A 252 -22.61 -20.50 8.86
C SER A 252 -23.31 -21.40 7.83
N LYS A 253 -22.94 -22.68 7.84
CA LYS A 253 -23.70 -23.75 7.20
C LYS A 253 -25.08 -23.88 7.86
N GLY A 254 -26.11 -23.40 7.18
CA GLY A 254 -27.51 -23.61 7.58
C GLY A 254 -28.53 -22.87 6.72
N LEU A 255 -28.15 -21.75 6.10
CA LEU A 255 -28.99 -21.06 5.11
C LEU A 255 -28.42 -21.36 3.72
N LYS A 256 -29.29 -21.62 2.73
CA LYS A 256 -28.93 -21.78 1.30
C LYS A 256 -28.36 -20.45 0.78
N PHE A 257 -27.12 -20.15 1.14
CA PHE A 257 -26.39 -19.01 0.63
C PHE A 257 -25.90 -19.36 -0.77
N ASP A 258 -26.16 -18.48 -1.75
CA ASP A 258 -25.64 -18.63 -3.11
C ASP A 258 -24.13 -18.37 -3.13
N PHE A 259 -23.40 -19.36 -2.65
CA PHE A 259 -21.95 -19.36 -2.58
C PHE A 259 -21.37 -19.22 -3.98
N GLU A 260 -22.05 -19.73 -5.00
CA GLU A 260 -21.63 -19.61 -6.39
C GLU A 260 -21.79 -18.17 -6.91
N GLY A 261 -22.88 -17.49 -6.56
CA GLY A 261 -23.08 -16.06 -6.81
C GLY A 261 -22.02 -15.18 -6.17
N LEU A 262 -21.73 -15.36 -4.87
CA LEU A 262 -20.67 -14.60 -4.18
C LEU A 262 -19.27 -14.90 -4.77
N ASN A 263 -19.01 -16.16 -5.10
CA ASN A 263 -17.73 -16.58 -5.69
C ASN A 263 -17.58 -16.00 -7.11
N LYS A 264 -18.63 -15.97 -7.93
CA LYS A 264 -18.64 -15.29 -9.24
C LYS A 264 -18.43 -13.77 -9.09
N LEU A 265 -19.08 -13.13 -8.12
CA LEU A 265 -18.90 -11.68 -7.83
C LEU A 265 -17.47 -11.32 -7.45
N THR A 266 -16.82 -12.17 -6.65
CA THR A 266 -15.42 -12.02 -6.22
C THR A 266 -14.41 -12.60 -7.22
N SER A 267 -14.85 -13.04 -8.41
CA SER A 267 -14.01 -13.70 -9.41
C SER A 267 -13.20 -14.88 -8.85
N TYR A 268 -13.85 -15.71 -8.04
CA TYR A 268 -13.30 -16.91 -7.40
C TYR A 268 -12.17 -16.67 -6.39
N ARG A 269 -11.87 -15.40 -6.05
CA ARG A 269 -10.83 -15.05 -5.07
C ARG A 269 -11.11 -15.68 -3.70
N PHE A 270 -12.37 -15.80 -3.33
CA PHE A 270 -12.76 -16.34 -2.03
C PHE A 270 -12.45 -17.85 -1.90
N GLN A 271 -12.89 -18.66 -2.86
CA GLN A 271 -12.59 -20.09 -2.87
C GLN A 271 -11.08 -20.37 -2.89
N ARG A 272 -10.31 -19.60 -3.65
CA ARG A 272 -8.84 -19.70 -3.72
C ARG A 272 -8.17 -19.47 -2.36
N GLN A 273 -8.68 -18.54 -1.55
CA GLN A 273 -8.17 -18.28 -0.20
C GLN A 273 -8.47 -19.44 0.75
N ILE A 274 -9.68 -20.02 0.69
CA ILE A 274 -10.01 -21.21 1.48
C ILE A 274 -9.07 -22.37 1.14
N THR A 275 -8.84 -22.63 -0.14
CA THR A 275 -7.93 -23.70 -0.59
C THR A 275 -6.52 -23.47 -0.06
N THR A 276 -6.04 -22.22 -0.11
CA THR A 276 -4.72 -21.83 0.41
C THR A 276 -4.62 -22.10 1.91
N LEU A 277 -5.60 -21.67 2.71
CA LEU A 277 -5.59 -21.88 4.16
C LEU A 277 -5.67 -23.37 4.54
N ARG A 278 -6.48 -24.16 3.81
CA ARG A 278 -6.54 -25.61 3.99
C ARG A 278 -5.19 -26.26 3.70
N TYR A 279 -4.56 -25.89 2.61
CA TYR A 279 -3.23 -26.39 2.25
C TYR A 279 -2.19 -26.07 3.34
N LEU A 280 -2.14 -24.83 3.82
CA LEU A 280 -1.21 -24.43 4.90
C LEU A 280 -1.47 -25.22 6.20
N ASN A 281 -2.73 -25.42 6.55
CA ASN A 281 -3.09 -26.19 7.75
C ASN A 281 -2.69 -27.66 7.63
N SER A 282 -3.00 -28.30 6.50
CA SER A 282 -2.66 -29.72 6.26
C SER A 282 -1.15 -30.00 6.23
N ASN A 283 -0.33 -28.97 5.98
CA ASN A 283 1.13 -29.09 5.91
C ASN A 283 1.86 -28.48 7.12
N ASN A 284 1.15 -28.13 8.21
CA ASN A 284 1.74 -27.49 9.40
C ASN A 284 2.46 -26.15 9.13
N LEU A 285 2.07 -25.43 8.08
CA LEU A 285 2.64 -24.15 7.66
C LEU A 285 1.83 -22.94 8.17
N LEU A 286 0.65 -23.16 8.75
CA LEU A 286 -0.25 -22.07 9.14
C LEU A 286 0.34 -21.12 10.20
N THR A 287 1.12 -21.65 11.16
CA THR A 287 1.67 -20.87 12.28
C THR A 287 2.82 -19.95 11.85
N TRP A 288 3.73 -20.47 11.02
CA TRP A 288 5.00 -19.81 10.68
C TRP A 288 5.12 -19.41 9.21
N GLY A 289 4.22 -19.86 8.35
CA GLY A 289 4.29 -19.64 6.91
C GLY A 289 5.40 -20.44 6.24
N VAL A 290 5.64 -20.13 4.97
CA VAL A 290 6.60 -20.81 4.08
C VAL A 290 7.93 -20.06 3.95
N GLY A 291 8.03 -18.87 4.53
CA GLY A 291 9.14 -17.94 4.32
C GLY A 291 8.71 -16.71 3.51
N ASN A 292 9.40 -15.60 3.78
CA ASN A 292 9.13 -14.31 3.14
C ASN A 292 9.63 -14.35 1.69
N LEU A 293 8.75 -14.73 0.76
CA LEU A 293 9.04 -14.83 -0.67
C LEU A 293 8.28 -13.73 -1.42
N ASN A 294 8.92 -13.10 -2.42
CA ASN A 294 8.17 -12.23 -3.33
C ASN A 294 7.15 -13.06 -4.13
N SER A 295 6.11 -12.42 -4.69
CA SER A 295 5.04 -13.14 -5.40
C SER A 295 5.58 -14.00 -6.55
N THR A 296 6.55 -13.50 -7.32
CA THR A 296 7.14 -14.25 -8.45
C THR A 296 7.85 -15.52 -7.98
N GLY A 297 8.65 -15.43 -6.93
CA GLY A 297 9.35 -16.54 -6.30
C GLY A 297 8.39 -17.54 -5.66
N LEU A 298 7.27 -17.05 -5.10
CA LEU A 298 6.23 -17.92 -4.55
C LEU A 298 5.58 -18.78 -5.65
N TYR A 299 5.24 -18.18 -6.79
CA TYR A 299 4.59 -18.87 -7.91
C TYR A 299 5.55 -19.71 -8.77
N SER A 300 6.86 -19.47 -8.70
CA SER A 300 7.86 -20.32 -9.36
C SER A 300 8.23 -21.57 -8.57
N ASN A 301 7.86 -21.64 -7.29
CA ASN A 301 8.12 -22.79 -6.43
C ASN A 301 7.06 -23.90 -6.62
N SER A 302 7.42 -25.14 -6.31
CA SER A 302 6.55 -26.33 -6.46
C SER A 302 5.23 -26.24 -5.68
N ILE A 303 5.22 -25.47 -4.59
CA ILE A 303 4.03 -25.24 -3.76
C ILE A 303 3.14 -24.10 -4.29
N GLY A 304 3.65 -23.27 -5.21
CA GLY A 304 2.99 -22.05 -5.68
C GLY A 304 1.63 -22.30 -6.33
N LEU A 305 1.43 -23.46 -6.96
CA LEU A 305 0.15 -23.85 -7.57
C LEU A 305 -0.99 -24.02 -6.55
N PHE A 306 -0.66 -24.25 -5.28
CA PHE A 306 -1.62 -24.46 -4.19
C PHE A 306 -1.91 -23.19 -3.38
N LEU A 307 -1.13 -22.13 -3.61
CA LEU A 307 -1.15 -20.91 -2.81
C LEU A 307 -1.66 -19.74 -3.66
N ASN A 308 -2.60 -18.97 -3.13
CA ASN A 308 -3.08 -17.74 -3.76
C ASN A 308 -2.92 -16.57 -2.80
N THR A 309 -2.10 -15.59 -3.18
CA THR A 309 -1.72 -14.45 -2.33
C THR A 309 -2.19 -13.11 -2.89
N ASP A 310 -3.40 -13.07 -3.43
CA ASP A 310 -3.94 -11.89 -4.13
C ASP A 310 -4.12 -10.67 -3.21
N ASN A 311 -4.19 -10.87 -1.88
CA ASN A 311 -4.30 -9.80 -0.90
C ASN A 311 -3.25 -9.91 0.21
N SER A 312 -3.01 -8.80 0.90
CA SER A 312 -1.93 -8.70 1.88
C SER A 312 -2.16 -9.61 3.11
N PRO A 313 -3.37 -9.73 3.70
CA PRO A 313 -3.59 -10.62 4.82
C PRO A 313 -3.25 -12.09 4.53
N ILE A 314 -3.72 -12.62 3.39
CA ILE A 314 -3.43 -14.00 3.00
C ILE A 314 -1.96 -14.16 2.64
N TYR A 315 -1.36 -13.17 1.98
CA TYR A 315 0.08 -13.16 1.73
C TYR A 315 0.89 -13.27 3.02
N PHE A 316 0.54 -12.53 4.08
CA PHE A 316 1.24 -12.64 5.37
C PHE A 316 1.05 -13.99 6.03
N ILE A 317 -0.16 -14.56 5.99
CA ILE A 317 -0.39 -15.91 6.53
C ILE A 317 0.46 -16.94 5.77
N VAL A 318 0.54 -16.82 4.44
CA VAL A 318 1.33 -17.71 3.61
C VAL A 318 2.83 -17.55 3.92
N THR A 319 3.34 -16.33 4.03
CA THR A 319 4.79 -16.08 4.11
C THR A 319 5.36 -16.14 5.53
N ILE A 320 4.68 -15.50 6.48
CA ILE A 320 5.16 -15.31 7.86
C ILE A 320 4.20 -15.90 8.91
N GLY A 321 3.14 -16.60 8.47
CA GLY A 321 2.19 -17.29 9.32
C GLY A 321 1.26 -16.39 10.12
N LEU A 322 0.40 -17.02 10.93
CA LEU A 322 -0.47 -16.31 11.86
C LEU A 322 0.30 -15.47 12.88
N VAL A 323 1.47 -15.93 13.34
CA VAL A 323 2.31 -15.19 14.28
C VAL A 323 2.80 -13.88 13.67
N GLY A 324 3.31 -13.93 12.44
CA GLY A 324 3.73 -12.74 11.70
C GLY A 324 2.56 -11.79 11.40
N LEU A 325 1.40 -12.32 11.02
CA LEU A 325 0.19 -11.51 10.82
C LEU A 325 -0.20 -10.75 12.10
N CYS A 326 -0.17 -11.39 13.27
CA CYS A 326 -0.46 -10.73 14.54
C CYS A 326 0.49 -9.56 14.82
N GLN A 327 1.79 -9.71 14.50
CA GLN A 327 2.76 -8.63 14.63
C GLN A 327 2.44 -7.47 13.68
N VAL A 328 2.09 -7.77 12.42
CA VAL A 328 1.64 -6.77 11.44
C VAL A 328 0.42 -6.00 11.96
N VAL A 329 -0.60 -6.71 12.47
CA VAL A 329 -1.80 -6.09 13.06
C VAL A 329 -1.43 -5.18 14.24
N GLY A 330 -0.53 -5.63 15.12
CA GLY A 330 -0.03 -4.81 16.22
C GLY A 330 0.63 -3.50 15.76
N ILE A 331 1.44 -3.56 14.70
CA ILE A 331 2.06 -2.37 14.08
C ILE A 331 0.99 -1.43 13.51
N LEU A 332 -0.02 -1.97 12.82
CA LEU A 332 -1.11 -1.15 12.24
C LEU A 332 -1.94 -0.46 13.33
N LEU A 333 -2.29 -1.17 14.40
CA LEU A 333 -2.99 -0.60 15.56
C LEU A 333 -2.15 0.49 16.23
N TRP A 334 -0.84 0.27 16.34
CA TRP A 334 0.07 1.29 16.86
C TRP A 334 0.08 2.53 15.96
N ILE A 335 0.21 2.39 14.63
CA ILE A 335 0.22 3.50 13.68
C ILE A 335 -1.08 4.30 13.81
N LEU A 336 -2.21 3.60 13.80
CA LEU A 336 -3.54 4.20 13.95
C LEU A 336 -3.68 4.96 15.28
N SER A 337 -3.10 4.45 16.38
CA SER A 337 -3.10 5.14 17.67
C SER A 337 -2.33 6.47 17.68
N LYS A 338 -1.41 6.67 16.73
CA LYS A 338 -0.60 7.90 16.61
C LYS A 338 -1.23 8.94 15.68
N ILE A 339 -2.08 8.51 14.75
CA ILE A 339 -2.82 9.40 13.86
C ILE A 339 -3.95 10.06 14.65
N GLU A 340 -3.90 11.39 14.78
CA GLU A 340 -5.03 12.15 15.35
C GLU A 340 -6.15 12.28 14.32
N LEU A 341 -7.41 12.24 14.77
CA LEU A 341 -8.59 12.50 13.93
C LEU A 341 -8.55 13.86 13.22
N ALA A 342 -7.90 14.85 13.83
CA ALA A 342 -7.69 16.16 13.21
C ALA A 342 -6.78 16.08 11.98
N ASN A 343 -5.88 15.10 11.93
CA ASN A 343 -5.05 14.83 10.76
C ASN A 343 -5.83 13.97 9.76
N LYS A 344 -6.71 14.62 9.01
CA LYS A 344 -7.56 13.99 7.99
C LYS A 344 -6.74 13.30 6.90
N VAL A 345 -5.58 13.86 6.52
CA VAL A 345 -4.74 13.31 5.45
C VAL A 345 -4.08 12.01 5.89
N GLY A 346 -3.43 11.99 7.06
CA GLY A 346 -2.84 10.78 7.61
C GLY A 346 -3.87 9.66 7.78
N LEU A 347 -5.07 10.00 8.27
CA LEU A 347 -6.16 9.04 8.43
C LEU A 347 -6.70 8.54 7.08
N PHE A 348 -6.91 9.43 6.12
CA PHE A 348 -7.37 9.08 4.77
C PHE A 348 -6.39 8.15 4.05
N CYS A 349 -5.09 8.46 4.10
CA CYS A 349 -4.05 7.62 3.51
C CYS A 349 -3.97 6.27 4.22
N PHE A 350 -4.00 6.24 5.56
CA PHE A 350 -4.02 4.98 6.32
C PHE A 350 -5.22 4.10 5.93
N LEU A 351 -6.43 4.66 5.91
CA LEU A 351 -7.64 3.91 5.54
C LEU A 351 -7.57 3.40 4.10
N THR A 352 -7.14 4.24 3.16
CA THR A 352 -7.00 3.82 1.76
C THR A 352 -6.01 2.67 1.62
N MET A 353 -4.84 2.75 2.27
CA MET A 353 -3.83 1.70 2.28
C MET A 353 -4.40 0.38 2.84
N ILE A 354 -5.13 0.44 3.96
CA ILE A 354 -5.75 -0.74 4.58
C ILE A 354 -6.83 -1.34 3.66
N ILE A 355 -7.74 -0.53 3.12
CA ILE A 355 -8.83 -1.01 2.27
C ILE A 355 -8.25 -1.66 1.01
N THR A 356 -7.29 -1.01 0.34
CA THR A 356 -6.61 -1.59 -0.83
C THR A 356 -5.93 -2.92 -0.47
N SER A 357 -5.34 -3.04 0.72
CA SER A 357 -4.63 -4.25 1.14
C SER A 357 -5.51 -5.51 1.25
N PHE A 358 -6.81 -5.35 1.47
CA PHE A 358 -7.77 -6.46 1.51
C PHE A 358 -8.06 -7.05 0.13
N PHE A 359 -7.83 -6.27 -0.93
CA PHE A 359 -8.09 -6.66 -2.31
C PHE A 359 -6.83 -6.91 -3.12
N GLU A 360 -5.71 -6.29 -2.76
CA GLU A 360 -4.43 -6.35 -3.48
C GLU A 360 -3.26 -6.49 -2.49
N HIS A 361 -2.22 -7.24 -2.87
CA HIS A 361 -0.99 -7.39 -2.09
C HIS A 361 -0.14 -6.11 -2.17
N THR A 362 -0.38 -5.17 -1.24
CA THR A 362 0.13 -3.80 -1.28
C THR A 362 0.53 -3.24 0.09
N LEU A 363 0.32 -3.98 1.18
CA LEU A 363 0.67 -3.53 2.53
C LEU A 363 2.08 -4.00 2.90
N PHE A 364 2.94 -3.07 3.31
CA PHE A 364 4.33 -3.33 3.69
C PHE A 364 5.16 -4.14 2.68
N VAL A 365 4.84 -4.09 1.40
CA VAL A 365 5.61 -4.79 0.37
C VAL A 365 6.88 -3.99 0.08
N SER A 366 8.05 -4.56 0.36
CA SER A 366 9.35 -3.86 0.28
C SER A 366 9.69 -3.31 -1.11
N THR A 367 9.15 -3.92 -2.17
CA THR A 367 9.36 -3.52 -3.57
C THR A 367 8.24 -2.67 -4.14
N SER A 368 7.18 -2.40 -3.36
CA SER A 368 6.00 -1.68 -3.83
C SER A 368 6.13 -0.18 -3.58
N LEU A 369 5.99 0.60 -4.66
CA LEU A 369 5.88 2.04 -4.57
C LEU A 369 4.66 2.46 -3.72
N PHE A 370 3.56 1.71 -3.81
CA PHE A 370 2.34 1.97 -3.05
C PHE A 370 2.59 1.89 -1.54
N SER A 371 3.24 0.81 -1.09
CA SER A 371 3.59 0.65 0.32
C SER A 371 4.50 1.77 0.81
N LEU A 372 5.53 2.12 0.01
CA LEU A 372 6.49 3.16 0.36
C LEU A 372 5.81 4.53 0.51
N LEU A 373 5.06 4.96 -0.51
CA LEU A 373 4.45 6.29 -0.53
C LEU A 373 3.45 6.49 0.59
N PHE A 374 2.52 5.55 0.78
CA PHE A 374 1.51 5.67 1.83
C PHE A 374 2.13 5.65 3.22
N LEU A 375 3.13 4.78 3.46
CA LEU A 375 3.84 4.74 4.73
C LEU A 375 4.54 6.07 5.01
N VAL A 376 5.23 6.64 4.03
CA VAL A 376 5.91 7.93 4.16
C VAL A 376 4.92 9.05 4.47
N ILE A 377 3.79 9.16 3.76
CA ILE A 377 2.77 10.19 4.04
C ILE A 377 2.24 10.07 5.47
N ILE A 378 1.93 8.86 5.91
CA ILE A 378 1.42 8.58 7.25
C ILE A 378 2.44 8.98 8.32
N TYR A 379 3.73 8.72 8.10
CA TYR A 379 4.77 9.05 9.07
C TYR A 379 5.16 10.53 9.07
N ILE A 380 5.19 11.20 7.91
CA ILE A 380 5.31 12.66 7.86
C ILE A 380 4.13 13.30 8.60
N SER A 381 2.91 12.79 8.36
CA SER A 381 1.67 13.20 9.05
C SER A 381 1.76 13.07 10.58
N ILE A 382 2.37 11.99 11.08
CA ILE A 382 2.58 11.77 12.52
C ILE A 382 3.70 12.69 13.05
N SER A 383 4.75 12.94 12.25
CA SER A 383 5.92 13.73 12.64
C SER A 383 5.64 15.24 12.67
N GLU A 384 4.94 15.78 11.66
CA GLU A 384 4.55 17.20 11.56
C GLU A 384 3.85 17.69 12.83
N LYS A 385 3.02 16.82 13.40
CA LYS A 385 2.35 17.05 14.69
C LYS A 385 3.31 17.17 15.88
N ARG A 386 4.40 16.38 15.93
CA ARG A 386 5.39 16.46 17.03
C ARG A 386 6.00 17.86 17.04
N THR A 387 6.40 18.36 15.87
CA THR A 387 7.00 19.70 15.69
C THR A 387 6.07 20.82 16.14
N ILE A 388 4.77 20.73 15.84
CA ILE A 388 3.77 21.74 16.26
C ILE A 388 3.55 21.72 17.79
N LYS A 389 3.59 20.54 18.44
CA LYS A 389 3.43 20.44 19.90
C LYS A 389 4.67 20.94 20.67
N THR A 390 5.89 20.66 20.20
CA THR A 390 7.11 21.24 20.80
C THR A 390 7.14 22.75 20.65
N ALA A 391 6.79 23.31 19.48
CA ALA A 391 6.73 24.76 19.27
C ALA A 391 5.67 25.48 20.14
N LYS A 392 4.62 24.78 20.59
CA LYS A 392 3.64 25.31 21.54
C LYS A 392 4.06 25.14 23.01
N GLY A 393 4.90 24.14 23.31
CA GLY A 393 5.46 23.93 24.64
C GLY A 393 6.62 24.87 24.98
N GLU A 394 7.34 25.39 23.98
CA GLU A 394 8.40 26.39 24.15
C GLU A 394 7.87 27.82 24.32
N LYS A 395 6.55 28.04 24.28
CA LYS A 395 5.89 29.33 24.61
C LYS A 395 5.37 29.40 26.05
N ALA A 396 5.92 28.58 26.94
CA ALA A 396 5.65 28.65 28.37
C ALA A 396 6.96 28.80 29.14
N PHE A 397 7.56 29.99 29.04
CA PHE A 397 8.34 30.61 30.11
C PHE A 397 8.15 32.12 30.02
#